data_AF-A0A975J6H4-F1
#
_entry.id   AF-A0A975J6H4-F1
#
_cell.length_a   1.000
_cell.length_b   1.000
_cell.length_c   1.000
_cell.angle_alpha   90.00
_cell.angle_beta   90.00
_cell.angle_gamma   90.00
#
_symmetry.space_group_name_H-M   'P 1'
#
loop_
_entity.id
_entity.type
_entity.pdbx_description
1 polymer ?
#
loop_
_entity_poly.entity_id
_entity_poly.type
_entity_poly.pdbx_seq_one_letter_code
_entity_poly.pdbx_strand_id
1 'polypeptide(L)' 'MITKTYQLETLTCPSCAMKIEASVKKMIGVEKVEVLFNSSRVKVYFDEAVQNSDEIKNTIEKVGFDVLGIK' A
#
# COMPACT_ATOMS: atom_id res chain seq x y z
N MET A 1 1.57 -15.96 -3.80
CA MET A 1 0.56 -14.87 -3.88
C MET A 1 -0.17 -14.77 -2.56
N ILE A 2 0.02 -13.65 -1.86
CA ILE A 2 -0.65 -13.34 -0.61
C ILE A 2 -1.31 -11.97 -0.69
N THR A 3 -2.14 -11.65 0.30
CA THR A 3 -2.78 -10.34 0.41
C THR A 3 -2.50 -9.76 1.78
N LYS A 4 -2.07 -8.49 1.82
CA LYS A 4 -1.93 -7.73 3.06
C LYS A 4 -2.64 -6.40 2.99
N THR A 5 -3.11 -5.95 4.14
CA THR A 5 -3.81 -4.69 4.32
C THR A 5 -2.97 -3.77 5.22
N TYR A 6 -2.63 -2.60 4.70
CA TYR A 6 -1.90 -1.55 5.40
C TYR A 6 -2.90 -0.51 5.86
N GLN A 7 -3.02 -0.32 7.17
CA GLN A 7 -3.77 0.79 7.76
C GLN A 7 -2.88 2.03 7.71
N LEU A 8 -3.35 3.06 7.05
CA LEU A 8 -2.68 4.35 6.96
C LEU A 8 -3.29 5.33 7.97
N GLU A 9 -2.56 6.41 8.20
CA GLU A 9 -3.14 7.64 8.73
C GLU A 9 -4.25 8.19 7.82
N THR A 10 -4.98 9.18 8.32
CA THR A 10 -6.19 9.69 7.65
C THR A 10 -5.89 10.19 6.24
N LEU A 11 -6.40 9.47 5.24
CA LEU A 11 -6.35 9.91 3.85
C LEU A 11 -7.35 11.05 3.63
N THR A 12 -6.85 12.27 3.51
CA THR A 12 -7.68 13.48 3.30
C THR A 12 -7.73 13.92 1.82
N CYS A 13 -6.84 13.38 0.97
CA CYS A 13 -6.69 13.82 -0.41
C CYS A 13 -6.81 12.64 -1.40
N PRO A 14 -7.80 12.62 -2.30
CA PRO A 14 -7.97 11.55 -3.29
C PRO A 14 -6.77 11.40 -4.23
N SER A 15 -6.09 12.49 -4.58
CA SER A 15 -4.89 12.43 -5.42
C SER A 15 -3.71 11.78 -4.73
N CYS A 16 -3.63 11.87 -3.39
CA CYS A 16 -2.63 11.14 -2.61
C CYS A 16 -2.88 9.63 -2.63
N ALA A 17 -4.14 9.20 -2.52
CA ALA A 17 -4.50 7.79 -2.65
C ALA A 17 -4.07 7.21 -4.00
N MET A 18 -4.28 7.95 -5.10
CA MET A 18 -3.82 7.54 -6.43
C MET A 18 -2.29 7.43 -6.52
N LYS A 19 -1.54 8.33 -5.87
CA LYS A 19 -0.07 8.24 -5.83
C LYS A 19 0.40 6.99 -5.11
N ILE A 20 -0.22 6.65 -3.97
CA ILE A 20 0.12 5.43 -3.22
C ILE A 20 -0.12 4.20 -4.10
N GLU A 21 -1.31 4.11 -4.72
CA GLU A 21 -1.65 3.00 -5.61
C GLU A 21 -0.63 2.86 -6.74
N ALA A 22 -0.31 3.95 -7.43
CA ALA A 22 0.62 3.95 -8.55
C ALA A 22 2.05 3.59 -8.13
N SER A 23 2.51 4.03 -6.96
CA SER A 23 3.84 3.71 -6.44
C SER A 23 3.95 2.24 -6.06
N VAL A 24 2.98 1.71 -5.31
CA VAL A 24 3.00 0.30 -4.86
C VAL A 24 2.79 -0.66 -6.03
N LYS A 25 1.91 -0.32 -6.99
CA LYS A 25 1.65 -1.15 -8.18
C LYS A 25 2.87 -1.28 -9.11
N LYS A 26 3.83 -0.35 -9.05
CA LYS A 26 5.08 -0.42 -9.82
C LYS A 26 6.13 -1.32 -9.18
N MET A 27 5.93 -1.75 -7.93
CA MET A 27 6.87 -2.64 -7.26
C MET A 27 6.85 -4.03 -7.91
N ILE A 28 8.03 -4.61 -8.08
CA ILE A 28 8.18 -5.96 -8.62
C ILE A 28 7.47 -6.95 -7.69
N GLY A 29 6.75 -7.90 -8.25
CA GLY A 29 5.99 -8.90 -7.49
C GLY A 29 4.63 -8.42 -6.97
N VAL A 30 4.26 -7.15 -7.17
CA VAL A 30 2.89 -6.65 -6.89
C VAL A 30 2.01 -6.88 -8.12
N GLU A 31 0.89 -7.57 -7.91
CA GLU A 31 -0.09 -7.87 -8.96
C GLU A 31 -1.25 -6.87 -8.93
N LYS A 32 -1.74 -6.55 -7.74
CA LYS A 32 -2.91 -5.69 -7.56
C LYS A 32 -2.78 -4.84 -6.30
N VAL A 33 -3.31 -3.62 -6.37
CA VAL A 33 -3.44 -2.69 -5.25
C VAL A 33 -4.87 -2.16 -5.22
N GLU A 34 -5.48 -2.11 -4.04
CA GLU A 34 -6.80 -1.53 -3.83
C GLU A 34 -6.71 -0.51 -2.69
N VAL A 35 -6.99 0.77 -2.99
CA VAL A 35 -6.99 1.82 -1.97
C VAL A 35 -8.40 2.06 -1.47
N LEU A 36 -8.63 1.74 -0.20
CA LEU A 36 -9.89 1.91 0.50
C LEU A 36 -9.91 3.27 1.22
N PHE A 37 -10.09 4.34 0.45
CA PHE A 37 -10.04 5.74 0.91
C PHE A 37 -10.88 6.00 2.16
N ASN A 38 -12.15 5.54 2.16
CA ASN A 38 -13.08 5.72 3.28
C ASN A 38 -12.61 5.10 4.60
N SER A 39 -11.74 4.08 4.54
CA SER A 39 -11.21 3.39 5.72
C SER A 39 -9.73 3.69 5.99
N SER A 40 -9.11 4.54 5.16
CA SER A 40 -7.66 4.79 5.17
C SER A 40 -6.84 3.50 5.14
N ARG A 41 -7.21 2.55 4.26
CA ARG A 41 -6.51 1.26 4.12
C ARG A 41 -6.04 1.05 2.70
N VAL A 42 -4.94 0.33 2.54
CA VAL A 42 -4.42 -0.12 1.25
C VAL A 42 -4.28 -1.63 1.28
N LYS A 43 -4.93 -2.31 0.35
CA LYS A 43 -4.85 -3.76 0.20
C LYS A 43 -3.94 -4.09 -0.98
N VAL A 44 -2.92 -4.89 -0.74
CA VAL A 44 -1.88 -5.21 -1.73
C VAL A 44 -1.83 -6.72 -1.92
N TYR A 45 -1.89 -7.14 -3.17
CA TYR A 45 -1.76 -8.52 -3.60
C TYR A 45 -0.39 -8.66 -4.25
N PHE A 46 0.46 -9.49 -3.65
CA PHE A 46 1.85 -9.62 -4.07
C PHE A 46 2.40 -11.02 -3.85
N ASP A 47 3.48 -11.34 -4.54
CA ASP A 47 4.23 -12.56 -4.35
C ASP A 47 5.29 -12.39 -3.25
N GLU A 48 5.11 -13.09 -2.13
CA GLU A 48 6.02 -13.03 -0.97
C GLU A 48 7.42 -13.60 -1.27
N ALA A 49 7.56 -14.40 -2.34
CA ALA A 49 8.86 -14.89 -2.79
C ALA A 49 9.68 -13.80 -3.50
N VAL A 50 9.03 -12.74 -3.99
CA VAL A 50 9.63 -11.69 -4.84
C VAL A 50 9.60 -10.33 -4.14
N GLN A 51 8.62 -10.10 -3.27
CA GLN A 51 8.38 -8.82 -2.61
C GLN A 51 8.09 -9.00 -1.12
N ASN A 52 8.58 -8.07 -0.29
CA ASN A 52 8.35 -8.08 1.16
C ASN A 52 7.31 -7.02 1.55
N SER A 53 6.49 -7.37 2.53
CA SER A 53 5.59 -6.48 3.24
C SER A 53 6.28 -5.22 3.79
N ASP A 54 7.51 -5.32 4.29
CA ASP A 54 8.26 -4.20 4.86
C ASP A 54 8.69 -3.20 3.78
N GLU A 55 9.07 -3.69 2.59
CA GLU A 55 9.39 -2.85 1.43
C GLU A 55 8.16 -2.11 0.91
N ILE A 56 7.01 -2.79 0.90
CA ILE A 56 5.72 -2.17 0.53
C ILE A 56 5.37 -1.07 1.53
N LYS A 57 5.50 -1.36 2.84
CA LYS A 57 5.31 -0.37 3.91
C LYS A 57 6.22 0.86 3.70
N ASN A 58 7.52 0.64 3.52
CA ASN A 58 8.51 1.70 3.30
C ASN A 58 8.17 2.54 2.07
N THR A 59 7.66 1.92 1.00
CA THR A 59 7.24 2.63 -0.21
C THR A 59 6.05 3.55 0.06
N ILE A 60 5.08 3.12 0.87
CA ILE A 60 3.94 3.95 1.26
C ILE A 60 4.40 5.12 2.12
N GLU A 61 5.27 4.88 3.10
CA GLU A 61 5.84 5.94 3.96
C GLU A 61 6.65 6.95 3.16
N LYS A 62 7.40 6.52 2.14
CA LYS A 62 8.12 7.42 1.20
C LYS A 62 7.21 8.31 0.36
N VAL A 63 5.95 7.92 0.14
CA VAL A 63 4.94 8.78 -0.52
C VAL A 63 4.44 9.87 0.44
N GLY A 64 4.69 9.72 1.74
CA GLY A 64 4.32 10.67 2.79
C GLY A 64 3.10 10.24 3.60
N PHE A 65 2.90 8.92 3.78
CA PHE A 65 1.81 8.38 4.61
C PHE A 65 2.32 7.36 5.61
N ASP A 66 2.07 7.61 6.89
CA ASP A 66 2.45 6.68 7.96
C ASP A 66 1.56 5.43 7.95
N VAL A 67 2.21 4.26 8.06
CA VAL A 67 1.51 2.97 8.20
C VAL A 67 1.34 2.66 9.68
N LEU A 68 0.10 2.79 10.17
CA LEU A 68 -0.28 2.56 11.56
C LEU A 68 -0.41 1.07 11.91
N GLY A 69 -0.59 0.19 10.92
CA GLY A 69 -0.70 -1.24 11.16
C GLY A 69 -0.76 -2.07 9.88
N ILE A 70 -0.40 -3.34 10.00
CA ILE A 70 -0.41 -4.31 8.90
C ILE A 70 -1.25 -5.51 9.34
N LYS A 71 -2.19 -5.93 8.49
CA LYS A 71 -3.07 -7.10 8.69
C LYS A 71 -3.06 -8.04 7.50
#